data_AF-A0A495VN74-F1
#
_entry.id   AF-A0A495VN74-F1
#
_cell.length_a   1.000
_cell.length_b   1.000
_cell.length_c   1.000
_cell.angle_alpha   90.00
_cell.angle_beta   90.00
_cell.angle_gamma   90.00
#
_symmetry.space_group_name_H-M   'P 1'
#
loop_
_entity.id
_entity.type
_entity.pdbx_description
1 polymer ?
#
loop_
_entity_poly.entity_id
_entity_poly.type
_entity_poly.pdbx_seq_one_letter_code
_entity_poly.pdbx_strand_id
1 'polypeptide(L)' 'MAWELLFTSDIGLMSLVVIVGVVVIGAYMGKIYSNKMHEELDAKGK' A
#
# COMPACT_ATOMS: atom_id res chain seq x y z
N MET A 1 -0.35 -25.00 -1.79
CA MET A 1 -0.08 -23.92 -0.79
C MET A 1 -1.17 -22.86 -0.89
N ALA A 2 -1.33 -21.98 0.11
CA ALA A 2 -2.25 -20.83 0.00
C ALA A 2 -1.95 -19.93 -1.21
N TRP A 3 -0.66 -19.80 -1.57
CA TRP A 3 -0.21 -19.10 -2.77
C TRP A 3 -0.77 -19.70 -4.07
N GLU A 4 -0.76 -21.02 -4.22
CA GLU A 4 -1.35 -21.64 -5.42
C GLU A 4 -2.86 -21.42 -5.47
N LEU A 5 -3.57 -21.56 -4.35
CA LEU A 5 -5.01 -21.27 -4.28
C LEU A 5 -5.34 -19.82 -4.66
N LEU A 6 -4.52 -18.85 -4.24
CA LEU A 6 -4.71 -17.44 -4.57
C LEU A 6 -4.54 -17.17 -6.08
N PHE A 7 -3.63 -17.86 -6.75
CA PHE A 7 -3.33 -17.63 -8.17
C PHE A 7 -4.13 -18.51 -9.15
N THR A 8 -4.67 -19.65 -8.70
CA THR A 8 -5.40 -20.60 -9.59
C THR A 8 -6.90 -20.66 -9.34
N SER A 9 -7.43 -20.07 -8.27
CA SER A 9 -8.88 -20.04 -8.01
C SER A 9 -9.47 -18.68 -8.38
N ASP A 10 -10.67 -18.66 -8.98
CA ASP A 10 -11.40 -17.42 -9.32
C ASP A 10 -11.62 -16.51 -8.11
N ILE A 11 -11.88 -17.12 -6.94
CA ILE A 11 -12.01 -16.40 -5.66
C ILE A 11 -10.64 -15.89 -5.19
N GLY A 12 -9.60 -16.69 -5.41
CA GLY A 12 -8.21 -16.32 -5.13
C GLY A 12 -7.81 -15.05 -5.88
N LEU A 13 -8.07 -15.01 -7.19
CA LEU A 13 -7.74 -13.87 -8.04
C LEU A 13 -8.49 -12.60 -7.63
N MET A 14 -9.80 -12.72 -7.34
CA MET A 14 -10.62 -11.61 -6.82
C MET A 14 -10.07 -11.07 -5.49
N SER A 15 -9.68 -11.95 -4.57
CA SER A 15 -9.08 -11.55 -3.30
C SER A 15 -7.69 -10.90 -3.48
N LEU A 16 -6.94 -11.30 -4.50
CA LEU A 16 -5.64 -10.74 -4.85
C LEU A 16 -5.75 -9.27 -5.27
N VAL A 17 -6.78 -8.91 -6.02
CA VAL A 17 -7.08 -7.52 -6.39
C VAL A 17 -7.30 -6.65 -5.15
N VAL A 18 -8.06 -7.15 -4.17
CA VAL A 18 -8.31 -6.43 -2.92
C VAL A 18 -7.02 -6.25 -2.12
N ILE A 19 -6.21 -7.31 -1.99
CA ILE A 19 -4.92 -7.25 -1.30
C ILE A 19 -4.00 -6.20 -1.94
N VAL A 20 -3.87 -6.23 -3.26
CA VAL A 20 -3.08 -5.24 -4.01
C VAL A 20 -3.64 -3.83 -3.80
N GLY A 21 -4.97 -3.66 -3.84
CA GLY A 21 -5.62 -2.37 -3.59
C GLY A 21 -5.29 -1.78 -2.22
N VAL A 22 -5.35 -2.58 -1.16
CA VAL A 22 -4.98 -2.15 0.20
C VAL A 22 -3.50 -1.76 0.29
N VAL A 23 -2.62 -2.57 -0.32
CA VAL A 23 -1.17 -2.28 -0.34
C VAL A 23 -0.87 -0.96 -1.06
N VAL A 24 -1.51 -0.71 -2.20
CA VAL A 24 -1.34 0.54 -2.96
C VAL A 24 -1.81 1.75 -2.14
N ILE A 25 -2.97 1.65 -1.48
CA ILE A 25 -3.49 2.74 -0.63
C ILE A 25 -2.56 2.99 0.56
N GLY A 26 -2.08 1.93 1.22
CA GLY A 26 -1.14 2.04 2.34
C GLY A 26 0.17 2.71 1.92
N ALA A 27 0.72 2.32 0.77
CA ALA A 27 1.92 2.93 0.21
C ALA A 27 1.71 4.40 -0.17
N TYR A 28 0.56 4.74 -0.77
CA TYR A 28 0.21 6.11 -1.13
C TYR A 28 0.06 7.02 0.09
N MET A 29 -0.66 6.55 1.12
CA MET A 29 -0.77 7.23 2.40
C MET A 29 0.61 7.42 3.04
N GLY A 30 1.43 6.35 3.12
CA GLY A 30 2.79 6.43 3.65
C GLY A 30 3.65 7.47 2.94
N LYS A 31 3.56 7.55 1.60
CA LYS A 31 4.26 8.56 0.80
C LYS A 31 3.80 9.99 1.14
N ILE A 32 2.49 10.23 1.26
CA ILE A 32 1.97 11.55 1.61
C ILE A 32 2.41 11.96 3.02
N TYR A 33 2.29 11.06 4.00
CA TYR A 33 2.68 11.36 5.38
C TYR A 33 4.19 11.62 5.49
N SER A 34 5.02 10.81 4.82
CA SER A 34 6.47 11.04 4.79
C SER A 34 6.83 12.38 4.16
N ASN A 35 6.16 12.77 3.07
CA ASN A 35 6.40 14.06 2.42
C ASN A 35 5.97 15.24 3.32
N LYS A 36 4.83 15.15 3.99
CA LYS A 36 4.38 16.17 4.94
C LYS A 36 5.34 16.30 6.14
N MET A 37 5.83 15.18 6.67
CA MET A 37 6.84 15.20 7.73
C MET A 37 8.13 15.88 7.26
N HIS A 38 8.57 15.63 6.03
CA HIS A 38 9.73 16.33 5.48
C HIS A 38 9.48 17.83 5.30
N GLU A 39 8.31 18.26 4.84
CA GLU A 39 7.96 19.68 4.76
C GLU A 39 7.96 20.36 6.14
N GLU A 40 7.39 19.72 7.17
CA GLU A 40 7.39 20.26 8.53
C GLU A 40 8.79 20.32 9.15
N LEU A 41 9.65 19.34 8.86
CA LEU A 41 11.05 19.32 9.31
C LEU A 41 11.89 20.41 8.63
N ASP A 42 11.71 20.61 7.32
CA ASP A 42 12.40 21.66 6.56
C ASP A 42 11.94 23.06 7.00
N ALA A 43 10.64 23.24 7.24
CA ALA A 43 10.07 24.50 7.72
C ALA A 43 10.50 24.86 9.16
N LYS A 44 10.81 23.87 10.01
CA LYS A 44 11.31 24.08 11.38
C LYS A 44 12.84 24.20 11.47
N GLY A 45 13.56 23.93 10.38
CA GLY A 45 15.03 24.02 10.32
C GLY A 45 15.57 25.41 9.94
N LYS A 46 14.70 26.36 9.60
CA LYS A 46 14.98 27.79 9.44
C LYS A 46 14.38 28.59 10.59
#